data_AF-A0A1Z9NGA2-F1
#
_entry.id   AF-A0A1Z9NGA2-F1
#
_cell.length_a   1.000
_cell.length_b   1.000
_cell.length_c   1.000
_cell.angle_alpha   90.00
_cell.angle_beta   90.00
_cell.angle_gamma   90.00
#
_symmetry.space_group_name_H-M   'P 1'
#
loop_
_entity.id
_entity.type
_entity.pdbx_description
1 polymer ?
#
loop_
_entity_poly.entity_id
_entity_poly.type
_entity_poly.pdbx_seq_one_letter_code
_entity_poly.pdbx_strand_id
1 'polypeptide(L)'
;MIFGLISLPISIIGAILLRLRKSPGIFICTISLGSLGICFMFEGFLIMIMGPSAIVGALYVLLGISSTRRIRPLNSTSFRAWFDGTSIIDSSELGDEEIMAICPHCSSILAVIPSLLNESDTCPECNGNLVL
;
A
#
# COMPACT_ATOMS: atom_id res chain seq x y z
N MET A 1 -6.13 -26.86 -7.92
CA MET A 1 -5.90 -27.34 -6.53
C MET A 1 -4.43 -27.27 -6.07
N ILE A 2 -3.46 -27.82 -6.81
CA ILE A 2 -2.04 -27.84 -6.37
C ILE A 2 -1.45 -26.42 -6.17
N PHE A 3 -1.75 -25.49 -7.09
CA PHE A 3 -1.32 -24.08 -6.97
C PHE A 3 -1.90 -23.37 -5.74
N GLY A 4 -3.13 -23.66 -5.34
CA GLY A 4 -3.76 -23.07 -4.15
C GLY A 4 -3.13 -23.56 -2.84
N LEU A 5 -2.71 -24.82 -2.80
CA LEU A 5 -2.05 -25.45 -1.65
C LEU A 5 -0.66 -24.86 -1.36
N ILE A 6 0.05 -24.45 -2.42
CA ILE A 6 1.37 -23.81 -2.32
C ILE A 6 1.23 -22.29 -2.12
N SER A 7 0.22 -21.66 -2.73
CA SER A 7 0.00 -20.22 -2.62
C SER A 7 -0.45 -19.79 -1.22
N LEU A 8 -1.27 -20.61 -0.53
CA LEU A 8 -1.72 -20.33 0.84
C LEU A 8 -0.59 -20.10 1.85
N PRO A 9 0.38 -21.03 2.04
CA PRO A 9 1.47 -20.82 2.99
C PRO A 9 2.35 -19.63 2.58
N ILE A 10 2.57 -19.40 1.28
CA ILE A 10 3.34 -18.25 0.78
C ILE A 10 2.63 -16.93 1.12
N SER A 11 1.30 -16.85 0.94
CA SER A 11 0.53 -15.67 1.33
C SER A 11 0.51 -15.46 2.85
N ILE A 12 0.45 -16.53 3.65
CA ILE A 12 0.56 -16.43 5.12
C ILE A 12 1.94 -15.91 5.52
N ILE A 13 3.01 -16.46 4.96
CA ILE A 13 4.39 -16.02 5.21
C ILE A 13 4.55 -14.55 4.80
N GLY A 14 4.06 -14.17 3.63
CA GLY A 14 4.07 -12.78 3.16
C GLY A 14 3.33 -11.84 4.13
N ALA A 15 2.14 -12.23 4.60
CA ALA A 15 1.37 -11.45 5.56
C ALA A 15 2.08 -11.31 6.92
N ILE A 16 2.75 -12.37 7.38
CA ILE A 16 3.57 -12.33 8.60
C ILE A 16 4.77 -11.39 8.40
N LEU A 17 5.48 -11.48 7.27
CA LEU A 17 6.63 -10.63 6.97
C LEU A 17 6.24 -9.15 6.81
N LEU A 18 5.05 -8.87 6.25
CA LEU A 18 4.47 -7.53 6.23
C LEU A 18 4.22 -7.01 7.66
N ARG A 19 3.64 -7.83 8.55
CA ARG A 19 3.43 -7.44 9.96
C ARG A 19 4.74 -7.23 10.71
N LEU A 20 5.76 -8.02 10.41
CA LEU A 20 7.09 -7.92 10.99
C LEU A 20 7.94 -6.80 10.35
N ARG A 21 7.39 -6.05 9.39
CA ARG A 21 8.08 -4.97 8.67
C ARG A 21 9.45 -5.41 8.13
N LYS A 22 9.49 -6.59 7.51
CA LYS A 22 10.71 -7.11 6.86
C LYS A 22 10.68 -6.75 5.39
N SER A 23 11.78 -6.20 4.87
CA SER A 23 11.95 -5.80 3.46
C SER A 23 11.49 -6.85 2.41
N PRO A 24 11.71 -8.17 2.56
CA PRO A 24 11.18 -9.15 1.59
C PRO A 24 9.65 -9.30 1.62
N GLY A 25 8.96 -8.80 2.64
CA GLY A 25 7.51 -8.95 2.81
C GLY A 25 6.69 -8.33 1.68
N ILE A 26 7.02 -7.12 1.24
CA ILE A 26 6.34 -6.45 0.11
C ILE A 26 6.50 -7.25 -1.19
N PHE A 27 7.71 -7.76 -1.43
CA PHE A 27 8.03 -8.53 -2.63
C PHE A 27 7.25 -9.85 -2.68
N ILE A 28 7.28 -10.62 -1.58
CA ILE A 28 6.58 -11.91 -1.47
C ILE A 28 5.06 -11.73 -1.57
N CYS A 29 4.51 -10.69 -0.94
CA CYS A 29 3.09 -10.38 -1.08
C CYS A 29 2.71 -9.97 -2.49
N THR A 30 3.51 -9.15 -3.17
CA THR A 30 3.25 -8.75 -4.55
C THR A 30 3.21 -9.96 -5.49
N ILE A 31 4.17 -10.88 -5.37
CA ILE A 31 4.22 -12.09 -6.20
C ILE A 31 3.04 -13.02 -5.90
N SER A 32 2.72 -13.23 -4.63
CA SER A 32 1.60 -14.12 -4.27
C SER A 32 0.25 -13.54 -4.70
N LEU A 33 0.00 -12.24 -4.50
CA LEU A 33 -1.23 -11.59 -4.98
C LEU A 33 -1.32 -11.56 -6.51
N GLY A 34 -0.21 -11.34 -7.20
CA GLY A 34 -0.16 -11.33 -8.66
C GLY A 34 -0.44 -12.71 -9.25
N SER A 35 0.26 -13.74 -8.77
CA SER A 35 0.07 -15.13 -9.22
C SER A 35 -1.36 -15.61 -8.95
N LEU A 36 -1.88 -15.39 -7.74
CA LEU A 36 -3.25 -15.77 -7.36
C LEU A 36 -4.29 -15.04 -8.23
N GLY A 37 -4.08 -13.75 -8.48
CA GLY A 37 -4.97 -12.96 -9.32
C GLY A 37 -5.05 -13.46 -10.77
N ILE A 38 -3.91 -13.83 -11.36
CA ILE A 38 -3.85 -14.42 -12.71
C ILE A 38 -4.54 -15.78 -12.75
N CYS A 39 -4.31 -16.63 -11.73
CA CYS A 39 -4.99 -17.93 -11.64
C CYS A 39 -6.52 -17.76 -11.59
N PHE A 40 -7.04 -16.84 -10.77
CA PHE A 40 -8.48 -16.59 -10.71
C PHE A 40 -9.06 -16.03 -12.00
N MET A 41 -8.31 -15.17 -12.72
CA MET A 41 -8.73 -14.70 -14.04
C MET A 41 -8.84 -15.86 -15.04
N PHE A 42 -7.82 -16.73 -15.07
CA PHE A 42 -7.78 -17.85 -16.01
C PHE A 42 -8.87 -18.88 -15.70
N GLU A 43 -9.01 -19.31 -14.44
CA GLU A 43 -10.08 -20.21 -14.03
C GLU A 43 -11.47 -19.58 -14.27
N GLY A 44 -11.63 -18.29 -13.95
CA GLY A 44 -12.88 -17.58 -14.19
C GLY A 44 -13.27 -17.54 -15.67
N PHE A 45 -12.31 -17.32 -16.57
CA PHE A 45 -12.55 -17.35 -18.01
C PHE A 45 -12.94 -18.75 -18.51
N LEU A 46 -12.28 -19.80 -18.01
CA LEU A 46 -12.64 -21.19 -18.33
C LEU A 46 -14.05 -21.53 -17.85
N ILE A 47 -14.41 -21.14 -16.62
CA ILE A 47 -15.77 -21.36 -16.07
C ILE A 47 -16.82 -20.58 -16.86
N MET A 48 -16.47 -19.40 -17.39
CA MET A 48 -17.40 -18.61 -18.19
C MET A 48 -17.74 -19.27 -19.53
N ILE A 49 -16.79 -19.99 -20.14
CA ILE A 49 -16.98 -20.67 -21.43
C ILE A 49 -17.53 -22.08 -21.27
N MET A 50 -16.93 -22.86 -20.36
CA MET A 50 -17.15 -24.31 -20.23
C MET A 50 -17.95 -24.68 -18.99
N GLY A 51 -18.16 -23.73 -18.08
CA GLY A 51 -18.75 -23.98 -16.78
C GLY A 51 -20.28 -23.89 -16.79
N PRO A 52 -20.89 -24.30 -15.67
CA PRO A 52 -22.34 -24.36 -15.53
C PRO A 52 -23.01 -22.98 -15.43
N SER A 53 -22.25 -21.92 -15.15
CA SER A 53 -22.77 -20.56 -14.99
C SER A 53 -21.73 -19.50 -15.34
N ALA A 54 -22.05 -18.66 -16.32
CA ALA A 54 -21.22 -17.54 -16.72
C ALA A 54 -21.04 -16.50 -15.60
N ILE A 55 -22.03 -16.36 -14.70
CA ILE A 55 -21.97 -15.43 -13.57
C ILE A 55 -20.86 -15.83 -12.60
N VAL A 56 -20.73 -17.13 -12.30
CA VAL A 56 -19.66 -17.63 -11.42
C VAL A 56 -18.29 -17.36 -12.04
N GLY A 57 -18.14 -17.60 -13.36
CA GLY A 57 -16.91 -17.27 -14.08
C GLY A 57 -16.58 -15.77 -14.02
N ALA A 58 -17.57 -14.90 -14.26
CA ALA A 58 -17.39 -13.45 -14.18
C ALA A 58 -16.95 -12.98 -12.78
N LEU A 59 -17.52 -13.54 -11.71
CA LEU A 59 -17.13 -13.24 -10.33
C LEU A 59 -15.67 -13.65 -10.05
N TYR A 60 -15.21 -14.78 -10.57
CA TYR A 60 -13.82 -15.21 -10.47
C TYR A 60 -12.87 -14.25 -11.20
N VAL A 61 -13.24 -13.81 -12.40
CA VAL A 61 -12.45 -12.80 -13.16
C VAL A 61 -12.37 -11.49 -12.37
N LEU A 62 -13.49 -11.00 -11.85
CA LEU A 62 -13.53 -9.79 -11.02
C LEU A 62 -12.69 -9.94 -9.74
N LEU A 63 -12.70 -11.12 -9.12
CA LEU A 63 -11.85 -11.42 -7.96
C LEU A 63 -10.36 -11.35 -8.33
N GLY A 64 -9.97 -11.89 -9.48
CA GLY A 64 -8.60 -11.78 -9.99
C GLY A 64 -8.18 -10.34 -10.30
N ILE A 65 -9.07 -9.55 -10.91
CA ILE A 65 -8.86 -8.10 -11.14
C ILE A 65 -8.70 -7.35 -9.82
N SER A 66 -9.57 -7.62 -8.84
CA SER A 66 -9.52 -6.95 -7.55
C SER A 66 -8.24 -7.28 -6.78
N SER A 67 -7.76 -8.53 -6.88
CA SER A 67 -6.51 -8.98 -6.25
C SER A 67 -5.29 -8.29 -6.87
N THR A 68 -5.22 -8.19 -8.19
CA THR A 68 -4.11 -7.50 -8.87
C THR A 68 -4.14 -5.99 -8.65
N ARG A 69 -5.32 -5.36 -8.53
CA ARG A 69 -5.44 -3.93 -8.19
C ARG A 69 -4.81 -3.58 -6.84
N ARG A 70 -4.82 -4.51 -5.87
CA ARG A 70 -4.20 -4.32 -4.54
C ARG A 70 -2.67 -4.20 -4.59
N ILE A 71 -2.03 -4.65 -5.67
CA ILE A 71 -0.57 -4.55 -5.84
C ILE A 71 -0.11 -3.10 -6.02
N ARG A 72 -0.93 -2.25 -6.67
CA ARG A 72 -0.57 -0.86 -6.95
C ARG A 72 -0.29 -0.04 -5.67
N PRO A 73 -1.17 -0.04 -4.66
CA PRO A 73 -0.89 0.61 -3.37
C PRO A 73 0.39 0.09 -2.67
N LEU A 74 0.59 -1.23 -2.67
CA LEU A 74 1.75 -1.90 -2.07
C LEU A 74 3.09 -1.48 -2.70
N ASN A 75 3.08 -1.18 -4.00
CA ASN A 75 4.27 -0.74 -4.73
C ASN A 75 4.38 0.77 -4.86
N SER A 76 3.47 1.55 -4.25
CA SER A 76 3.64 3.00 -4.21
C SER A 76 4.94 3.34 -3.48
N THR A 77 5.65 4.34 -3.97
CA THR A 77 6.90 4.80 -3.37
C THR A 77 6.64 5.12 -1.90
N SER A 78 5.62 5.96 -1.62
CA SER A 78 5.17 6.39 -0.27
C SER A 78 4.99 5.22 0.70
N PHE A 79 4.33 4.15 0.27
CA PHE A 79 4.13 2.97 1.11
C PHE A 79 5.44 2.22 1.38
N ARG A 80 6.28 2.02 0.35
CA ARG A 80 7.55 1.26 0.50
C ARG A 80 8.50 1.94 1.46
N ALA A 81 8.55 3.25 1.45
CA ALA A 81 9.45 4.00 2.31
C ALA A 81 8.96 4.11 3.76
N TRP A 82 7.66 4.36 3.97
CA TRP A 82 7.06 4.19 5.30
C TRP A 82 7.30 2.77 5.84
N PHE A 83 7.22 1.76 4.97
CA PHE A 83 7.45 0.37 5.34
C PHE A 83 8.92 0.07 5.65
N ASP A 84 9.87 0.55 4.86
CA ASP A 84 11.31 0.35 5.09
C ASP A 84 11.86 1.27 6.19
N GLY A 85 11.02 2.15 6.78
CA GLY A 85 11.44 3.13 7.77
C GLY A 85 12.40 4.19 7.22
N THR A 86 12.53 4.24 5.89
CA THR A 86 13.26 5.29 5.18
C THR A 86 12.27 6.39 4.86
N SER A 87 12.47 7.60 5.37
CA SER A 87 11.65 8.74 4.95
C SER A 87 11.79 8.93 3.43
N ILE A 88 10.68 8.99 2.67
CA ILE A 88 10.70 9.60 1.31
C ILE A 88 10.75 11.07 1.51
N ILE A 89 11.88 11.52 1.98
CA ILE A 89 12.22 12.88 1.75
C ILE A 89 13.69 12.77 1.48
N ASP A 90 14.03 13.03 0.22
CA ASP A 90 15.37 13.43 -0.15
C ASP A 90 15.92 14.24 1.03
N SER A 91 16.93 13.68 1.70
CA SER A 91 17.68 14.31 2.77
C SER A 91 18.54 15.47 2.23
N SER A 92 18.04 16.15 1.20
CA SER A 92 18.68 17.22 0.45
C SER A 92 18.21 18.58 0.93
N GLU A 93 17.03 18.69 1.57
CA GLU A 93 16.42 19.99 1.94
C GLU A 93 15.71 20.00 3.30
N LEU A 94 15.88 18.99 4.16
CA LEU A 94 15.44 19.10 5.56
C LEU A 94 16.67 19.42 6.41
N GLY A 95 16.59 20.55 7.12
CA GLY A 95 17.53 20.89 8.17
C GLY A 95 17.48 19.88 9.32
N ASP A 96 18.51 19.90 10.16
CA ASP A 96 18.56 19.07 11.36
C ASP A 96 17.26 19.25 12.18
N GLU A 97 16.60 18.12 12.51
CA GLU A 97 15.34 18.04 13.28
C GLU A 97 14.04 18.46 12.58
N GLU A 98 14.07 18.77 11.27
CA GLU A 98 12.86 19.04 10.49
C GLU A 98 12.11 17.73 10.13
N ILE A 99 10.79 17.74 10.29
CA ILE A 99 9.87 16.70 9.82
C ILE A 99 8.84 17.31 8.87
N MET A 100 8.35 16.52 7.90
CA MET A 100 7.23 16.96 7.09
C MET A 100 5.90 16.68 7.79
N ALA A 101 5.08 17.71 7.95
CA ALA A 101 3.74 17.67 8.50
C ALA A 101 2.71 18.15 7.46
N ILE A 102 1.46 17.74 7.65
CA ILE A 102 0.32 18.19 6.84
C ILE A 102 -0.51 19.13 7.70
N CYS A 103 -0.82 20.32 7.17
CA CYS A 103 -1.69 21.27 7.87
C CYS A 103 -3.11 20.69 8.03
N PRO A 104 -3.71 20.72 9.23
CA PRO A 104 -5.05 20.17 9.49
C PRO A 104 -6.18 20.94 8.80
N HIS A 105 -5.94 22.21 8.42
CA HIS A 105 -6.96 23.08 7.83
C HIS A 105 -6.99 23.07 6.30
N CYS A 106 -5.83 23.03 5.65
CA CYS A 106 -5.73 23.15 4.18
C CYS A 106 -5.03 21.98 3.49
N SER A 107 -4.54 20.98 4.25
CA SER A 107 -3.77 19.85 3.72
C SER A 107 -2.49 20.24 2.97
N SER A 108 -1.97 21.45 3.18
CA SER A 108 -0.67 21.87 2.65
C SER A 108 0.46 21.08 3.32
N ILE A 109 1.51 20.76 2.56
CA ILE A 109 2.71 20.05 3.02
C ILE A 109 3.70 21.09 3.53
N LEU A 110 4.13 20.95 4.79
CA LEU A 110 5.10 21.83 5.44
C LEU A 110 6.26 21.03 6.02
N ALA A 111 7.47 21.60 5.98
CA ALA A 111 8.57 21.19 6.83
C ALA A 111 8.48 21.95 8.16
N VAL A 112 8.46 21.23 9.28
CA VAL A 112 8.31 21.78 10.64
C VAL A 112 9.27 21.10 11.60
N ILE A 113 9.78 21.82 12.59
CA ILE A 113 10.56 21.25 13.69
C ILE A 113 9.64 21.11 14.91
N PRO A 114 9.22 19.90 15.32
CA PRO A 114 8.19 19.74 16.36
C PRO A 114 8.59 20.31 17.72
N SER A 115 9.89 20.32 18.03
CA SER A 115 10.43 20.88 19.27
C SER A 115 10.37 22.42 19.32
N LEU A 116 10.21 23.08 18.17
CA LEU A 116 10.10 24.53 18.05
C LEU A 116 8.66 25.00 17.81
N LEU A 117 7.69 24.09 17.65
CA LEU A 117 6.29 24.44 17.43
C LEU A 117 5.64 24.97 18.72
N ASN A 118 5.00 26.14 18.60
CA ASN A 118 4.22 26.76 19.66
C ASN A 118 2.74 26.93 19.24
N GLU A 119 1.87 27.15 20.23
CA GLU A 119 0.43 27.40 20.02
C GLU A 119 0.13 28.61 19.13
N SER A 120 1.09 29.53 19.00
CA SER A 120 1.02 30.72 18.14
C SER A 120 1.33 30.45 16.67
N ASP A 121 1.84 29.27 16.32
CA ASP A 121 2.31 29.01 14.96
C ASP A 121 1.16 28.74 14.00
N THR A 122 1.14 29.51 12.92
CA THR A 122 0.10 29.46 11.89
C THR A 122 0.67 28.99 10.56
N CYS A 123 -0.14 28.24 9.82
CA CYS A 123 0.17 27.85 8.45
C CYS A 123 0.30 29.11 7.55
N PRO A 124 1.38 29.25 6.76
CA PRO A 124 1.57 30.40 5.87
C PRO A 124 0.54 30.44 4.73
N GLU A 125 -0.10 29.30 4.43
CA GLU A 125 -0.98 29.16 3.28
C GLU A 125 -2.46 29.36 3.60
N CYS A 126 -2.86 29.14 4.85
CA CYS A 126 -4.27 29.28 5.26
C CYS A 126 -4.46 30.05 6.56
N ASN A 127 -3.38 30.50 7.20
CA ASN A 127 -3.39 31.14 8.52
C ASN A 127 -4.07 30.33 9.64
N GLY A 128 -4.33 29.03 9.42
CA GLY A 128 -4.85 28.15 10.46
C GLY A 128 -3.77 27.74 11.45
N ASN A 129 -4.15 27.51 12.71
CA ASN A 129 -3.23 27.08 13.75
C ASN A 129 -2.65 25.68 13.42
N LEU A 130 -1.35 25.52 13.63
CA LEU A 130 -0.67 24.23 13.43
C LEU A 130 -0.76 23.31 14.66
N VAL A 131 -0.97 23.91 15.84
CA VAL A 131 -1.20 23.22 17.12
C VAL A 131 -2.66 23.45 17.53
N LEU A 132 -3.37 22.35 17.80
CA LEU A 132 -4.77 22.31 18.24
C LEU A 132 -4.87 22.06 19.74
#